data_AF-Q4PJ54-F1
#
_entry.id   AF-Q4PJ54-F1
#
_cell.length_a   1.000
_cell.length_b   1.000
_cell.length_c   1.000
_cell.angle_alpha   90.00
_cell.angle_beta   90.00
_cell.angle_gamma   90.00
#
_symmetry.space_group_name_H-M   'P 1'
#
loop_
_entity.id
_entity.type
_entity.pdbx_description
1 polymer ?
#
loop_
_entity_poly.entity_id
_entity_poly.type
_entity_poly.pdbx_seq_one_letter_code
_entity_poly.pdbx_strand_id
1 'polypeptide(L)'
;MKKTIVIGSGFGGLAIACRLKAMGHDVTVLEKLDNLGGRARTLYHNGFEYDAGPTVITAPYLLNEIFHLFKKDSRDYFNLLRVNPYYRFVFSDKSFFDYGSSLKGMLNQIKENYSKEDAIGYIRLLKHSKRIFDTAYLKLADYPFENIQSMFPYVPELMRIKFYKSVHSSVKSYLHNENLVKALSMHPLLVGGNPYTTTSIYLLIQYLEWKWGVYYGDGGTRSIVSGFKKLFDEEGIEYKTNCEVLNINHDNKRIKTVETSKGNLDADLVVSNADPSHFYENILKIAPKKIFNKKSILKHSMGLFVFYFSTKKIYNDVQHHTIIFNKRHKELLDDIFDNKIYINDPSLYLHRPSATDKKNIQNSCDSFYVLAPVANNQSNINWNEKGEEFSQHVVSILSDTVLPDLKSNS
;
A
#
# COMPACT_ATOMS: atom_id res chain seq x y z
N MET A 1 -34.86 -0.33 10.30
CA MET A 1 -33.53 -0.34 9.64
C MET A 1 -32.59 0.46 10.54
N LYS A 2 -31.39 -0.04 10.87
CA LYS A 2 -30.45 0.71 11.75
C LYS A 2 -29.72 1.78 10.93
N LYS A 3 -29.76 3.04 11.36
CA LYS A 3 -29.01 4.15 10.75
C LYS A 3 -27.54 4.05 11.10
N THR A 4 -26.70 3.89 10.09
CA THR A 4 -25.28 3.63 10.24
C THR A 4 -24.46 4.65 9.48
N ILE A 5 -23.59 5.35 10.18
CA ILE A 5 -22.64 6.29 9.59
C ILE A 5 -21.27 5.62 9.47
N VAL A 6 -20.70 5.65 8.28
CA VAL A 6 -19.31 5.25 8.03
C VAL A 6 -18.46 6.50 7.80
N ILE A 7 -17.43 6.71 8.61
CA ILE A 7 -16.57 7.88 8.55
C ILE A 7 -15.32 7.54 7.73
N GLY A 8 -15.16 8.23 6.59
CA GLY A 8 -14.04 8.08 5.67
C GLY A 8 -14.31 7.02 4.59
N SER A 9 -14.03 7.37 3.34
CA SER A 9 -14.31 6.56 2.16
C SER A 9 -13.08 5.89 1.54
N GLY A 10 -12.01 5.67 2.32
CA GLY A 10 -10.94 4.75 1.91
C GLY A 10 -11.49 3.33 1.67
N PHE A 11 -10.72 2.43 1.05
CA PHE A 11 -11.20 1.08 0.72
C PHE A 11 -11.83 0.31 1.89
N GLY A 12 -11.33 0.49 3.13
CA GLY A 12 -11.96 -0.08 4.32
C GLY A 12 -13.38 0.45 4.56
N GLY A 13 -13.59 1.76 4.42
CA GLY A 13 -14.87 2.44 4.51
C GLY A 13 -15.83 2.03 3.39
N LEU A 14 -15.34 1.93 2.15
CA LEU A 14 -16.13 1.45 1.01
C LEU A 14 -16.61 0.01 1.24
N ALA A 15 -15.69 -0.87 1.62
CA ALA A 15 -16.00 -2.28 1.86
C ALA A 15 -16.97 -2.48 3.03
N ILE A 16 -16.77 -1.79 4.16
CA ILE A 16 -17.64 -1.95 5.32
C ILE A 16 -19.03 -1.35 5.07
N ALA A 17 -19.14 -0.25 4.33
CA ALA A 17 -20.43 0.31 3.94
C ALA A 17 -21.26 -0.68 3.10
N CYS A 18 -20.64 -1.32 2.10
CA CYS A 18 -21.26 -2.40 1.34
C CYS A 18 -21.72 -3.57 2.23
N ARG A 19 -20.86 -4.04 3.15
CA ARG A 19 -21.21 -5.15 4.05
C ARG A 19 -22.37 -4.81 4.98
N LEU A 20 -22.36 -3.61 5.57
CA LEU A 20 -23.45 -3.13 6.41
C LEU A 20 -24.76 -3.01 5.63
N LYS A 21 -24.69 -2.51 4.39
CA LYS A 21 -25.86 -2.44 3.50
C LYS A 21 -26.41 -3.83 3.19
N ALA A 22 -25.55 -4.79 2.85
CA ALA A 22 -25.95 -6.19 2.62
C ALA A 22 -26.56 -6.85 3.88
N MET A 23 -26.20 -6.38 5.07
CA MET A 23 -26.83 -6.76 6.35
C MET A 23 -28.14 -6.02 6.65
N GLY A 24 -28.63 -5.19 5.73
CA GLY A 24 -29.89 -4.44 5.87
C GLY A 24 -29.79 -3.18 6.73
N HIS A 25 -28.61 -2.55 6.82
CA HIS A 25 -28.46 -1.25 7.46
C HIS A 25 -28.81 -0.10 6.49
N ASP A 26 -29.24 1.03 7.06
CA ASP A 26 -29.37 2.30 6.35
C ASP A 26 -28.01 3.01 6.44
N VAL A 27 -27.25 3.07 5.35
CA VAL A 27 -25.83 3.45 5.40
C VAL A 27 -25.60 4.80 4.74
N THR A 28 -24.96 5.71 5.49
CA THR A 28 -24.43 6.97 4.95
C THR A 28 -22.91 7.01 5.16
N VAL A 29 -22.15 7.20 4.08
CA VAL A 29 -20.69 7.39 4.13
C VAL A 29 -20.35 8.87 4.15
N LEU A 30 -19.54 9.32 5.09
CA LEU A 30 -19.09 10.71 5.21
C LEU A 30 -17.63 10.82 4.80
N GLU A 31 -17.33 11.65 3.81
CA GLU A 31 -16.00 11.88 3.29
C GLU A 31 -15.63 13.36 3.42
N LYS A 32 -14.48 13.62 4.05
CA LYS A 32 -13.94 14.98 4.23
C LYS A 32 -13.53 15.60 2.91
N LEU A 33 -12.96 14.81 2.01
CA LEU A 33 -12.50 15.26 0.69
C LEU A 33 -13.66 15.42 -0.29
N ASP A 34 -13.36 15.99 -1.44
CA ASP A 34 -14.31 16.25 -2.52
C ASP A 34 -14.75 14.99 -3.28
N ASN A 35 -13.96 13.91 -3.18
CA ASN A 35 -14.18 12.62 -3.84
C ASN A 35 -13.99 11.44 -2.88
N LEU A 36 -14.59 10.31 -3.23
CA LEU A 36 -14.41 9.06 -2.50
C LEU A 36 -13.01 8.45 -2.74
N GLY A 37 -12.62 7.48 -1.91
CA GLY A 37 -11.41 6.66 -2.09
C GLY A 37 -10.30 6.94 -1.09
N GLY A 38 -10.36 8.05 -0.35
CA GLY A 38 -9.36 8.42 0.65
C GLY A 38 -7.94 8.48 0.07
N ARG A 39 -7.07 7.54 0.46
CA ARG A 39 -5.71 7.44 -0.11
C ARG A 39 -5.72 7.05 -1.59
N ALA A 40 -6.73 6.32 -2.06
CA ALA A 40 -6.90 5.89 -3.45
C ALA A 40 -7.46 7.00 -4.38
N ARG A 41 -7.15 8.26 -4.07
CA ARG A 41 -7.63 9.42 -4.84
C ARG A 41 -6.79 9.68 -6.07
N THR A 42 -7.33 10.51 -6.96
CA THR A 42 -6.62 11.04 -8.13
C THR A 42 -6.27 12.50 -7.89
N LEU A 43 -5.04 12.89 -8.24
CA LEU A 43 -4.59 14.27 -8.26
C LEU A 43 -4.66 14.81 -9.69
N TYR A 44 -5.08 16.07 -9.81
CA TYR A 44 -5.11 16.78 -11.08
C TYR A 44 -4.15 17.96 -10.99
N HIS A 45 -3.20 18.04 -11.91
CA HIS A 45 -2.24 19.14 -11.95
C HIS A 45 -1.79 19.42 -13.38
N ASN A 46 -1.89 20.68 -13.83
CA ASN A 46 -1.49 21.13 -15.16
C ASN A 46 -2.05 20.27 -16.32
N GLY A 47 -3.30 19.83 -16.20
CA GLY A 47 -3.95 18.99 -17.23
C GLY A 47 -3.52 17.51 -17.23
N PHE A 48 -2.81 17.06 -16.19
CA PHE A 48 -2.46 15.67 -15.96
C PHE A 48 -3.19 15.09 -14.75
N GLU A 49 -3.59 13.83 -14.87
CA GLU A 49 -4.14 13.00 -13.80
C GLU A 49 -3.07 12.07 -13.25
N TYR A 50 -3.01 11.93 -11.92
CA TYR A 50 -2.10 11.02 -11.23
C TYR A 50 -2.82 10.21 -10.15
N ASP A 51 -2.57 8.91 -10.08
CA ASP A 51 -2.97 8.09 -8.93
C ASP A 51 -2.15 8.50 -7.69
N ALA A 52 -2.83 8.94 -6.62
CA ALA A 52 -2.18 9.38 -5.38
C ALA A 52 -1.94 8.27 -4.36
N GLY A 53 -2.47 7.09 -4.65
CA GLY A 53 -2.69 6.01 -3.71
C GLY A 53 -1.96 4.72 -4.05
N PRO A 54 -2.31 3.61 -3.38
CA PRO A 54 -1.77 2.31 -3.71
C PRO A 54 -2.22 1.89 -5.11
N THR A 55 -1.25 1.54 -5.97
CA THR A 55 -1.51 1.09 -7.34
C THR A 55 -1.28 -0.40 -7.54
N VAL A 56 -0.70 -1.09 -6.56
CA VAL A 56 -0.40 -2.53 -6.58
C VAL A 56 -1.56 -3.31 -6.00
N ILE A 57 -2.18 -4.18 -6.80
CA ILE A 57 -3.30 -5.05 -6.37
C ILE A 57 -2.85 -6.50 -6.49
N THR A 58 -2.77 -7.22 -5.36
CA THR A 58 -2.27 -8.61 -5.33
C THR A 58 -3.33 -9.65 -4.93
N ALA A 59 -4.44 -9.21 -4.33
CA ALA A 59 -5.57 -10.06 -3.92
C ALA A 59 -6.89 -9.52 -4.51
N PRO A 60 -7.04 -9.55 -5.85
CA PRO A 60 -8.19 -8.92 -6.53
C PRO A 60 -9.54 -9.52 -6.10
N TYR A 61 -9.55 -10.80 -5.70
CA TYR A 61 -10.76 -11.48 -5.26
C TYR A 61 -11.41 -10.84 -4.00
N LEU A 62 -10.64 -10.13 -3.17
CA LEU A 62 -11.16 -9.38 -2.02
C LEU A 62 -12.01 -8.18 -2.45
N LEU A 63 -11.78 -7.63 -3.65
CA LEU A 63 -12.67 -6.64 -4.23
C LEU A 63 -13.93 -7.34 -4.75
N ASN A 64 -13.76 -8.44 -5.48
CA ASN A 64 -14.86 -9.19 -6.11
C ASN A 64 -15.89 -9.69 -5.09
N GLU A 65 -15.45 -10.17 -3.92
CA GLU A 65 -16.36 -10.68 -2.88
C GLU A 65 -17.33 -9.60 -2.36
N ILE A 66 -16.97 -8.32 -2.42
CA ILE A 66 -17.87 -7.23 -2.00
C ILE A 66 -19.02 -7.06 -2.98
N PHE A 67 -18.77 -7.17 -4.29
CA PHE A 67 -19.81 -7.12 -5.32
C PHE A 67 -20.70 -8.37 -5.28
N HIS A 68 -20.12 -9.53 -4.96
CA HIS A 68 -20.88 -10.77 -4.80
C HIS A 68 -21.92 -10.71 -3.66
N LEU A 69 -21.75 -9.85 -2.64
CA LEU A 69 -22.77 -9.63 -1.61
C LEU A 69 -24.12 -9.20 -2.21
N PHE A 70 -24.08 -8.53 -3.36
CA PHE A 70 -25.24 -8.04 -4.10
C PHE A 70 -25.52 -8.84 -5.37
N LYS A 71 -24.93 -10.05 -5.49
CA LYS A 71 -25.03 -10.93 -6.68
C LYS A 71 -24.56 -10.25 -7.97
N LYS A 72 -23.57 -9.37 -7.87
CA LYS A 72 -22.99 -8.60 -8.97
C LYS A 72 -21.57 -9.04 -9.28
N ASP A 73 -21.17 -8.96 -10.54
CA ASP A 73 -19.79 -9.21 -10.96
C ASP A 73 -19.03 -7.89 -10.95
N SER A 74 -17.92 -7.81 -10.20
CA SER A 74 -17.04 -6.64 -10.15
C SER A 74 -16.55 -6.18 -11.53
N ARG A 75 -16.46 -7.08 -12.51
CA ARG A 75 -16.01 -6.78 -13.88
C ARG A 75 -16.96 -5.85 -14.64
N ASP A 76 -18.22 -5.74 -14.21
CA ASP A 76 -19.19 -4.78 -14.74
C ASP A 76 -19.01 -3.35 -14.19
N TYR A 77 -18.04 -3.17 -13.28
CA TYR A 77 -17.78 -1.93 -12.55
C TYR A 77 -16.35 -1.43 -12.74
N PHE A 78 -15.36 -2.32 -12.77
CA PHE A 78 -13.97 -2.00 -13.07
C PHE A 78 -13.24 -3.22 -13.64
N ASN A 79 -12.17 -2.96 -14.40
CA ASN A 79 -11.28 -4.00 -14.92
C ASN A 79 -9.90 -3.91 -14.29
N LEU A 80 -9.21 -5.05 -14.19
CA LEU A 80 -7.86 -5.13 -13.67
C LEU A 80 -6.93 -5.66 -14.77
N LEU A 81 -5.82 -4.97 -14.97
CA LEU A 81 -4.79 -5.32 -15.93
C LEU A 81 -3.63 -5.98 -15.19
N ARG A 82 -3.21 -7.16 -15.66
CA ARG A 82 -2.06 -7.85 -15.07
C ARG A 82 -0.77 -7.11 -15.41
N VAL A 83 0.02 -6.80 -14.40
CA VAL A 83 1.32 -6.15 -14.55
C VAL A 83 2.40 -7.21 -14.81
N ASN A 84 3.30 -6.95 -15.76
CA ASN A 84 4.37 -7.87 -16.14
C ASN A 84 5.60 -7.10 -16.68
N PRO A 85 6.81 -7.25 -16.10
CA PRO A 85 7.09 -7.94 -14.84
C PRO A 85 6.39 -7.27 -13.66
N TYR A 86 6.26 -7.95 -12.52
CA TYR A 86 5.65 -7.37 -11.32
C TYR A 86 6.46 -6.18 -10.81
N TYR A 87 7.79 -6.32 -10.75
CA TYR A 87 8.69 -5.23 -10.40
C TYR A 87 10.00 -5.38 -11.16
N ARG A 88 10.62 -4.24 -11.53
CA ARG A 88 12.04 -4.16 -11.86
C ARG A 88 12.80 -3.59 -10.68
N PHE A 89 13.83 -4.28 -10.23
CA PHE A 89 14.77 -3.78 -9.22
C PHE A 89 16.04 -3.31 -9.91
N VAL A 90 16.42 -2.05 -9.74
CA VAL A 90 17.65 -1.44 -10.28
C VAL A 90 18.63 -1.23 -9.14
N PHE A 91 19.83 -1.76 -9.29
CA PHE A 91 20.87 -1.71 -8.26
C PHE A 91 21.84 -0.54 -8.50
N SER A 92 22.69 -0.26 -7.51
CA SER A 92 23.63 0.88 -7.56
C SER A 92 24.65 0.81 -8.69
N ASP A 93 24.93 -0.39 -9.21
CA ASP A 93 25.80 -0.63 -10.37
C ASP A 93 25.04 -0.56 -11.71
N LYS A 94 23.77 -0.14 -11.69
CA LYS A 94 22.85 -0.06 -12.82
C LYS A 94 22.42 -1.41 -13.41
N SER A 95 22.87 -2.53 -12.83
CA SER A 95 22.27 -3.84 -13.13
C SER A 95 20.83 -3.87 -12.64
N PHE A 96 20.02 -4.77 -13.21
CA PHE A 96 18.62 -4.91 -12.79
C PHE A 96 18.19 -6.37 -12.66
N PHE A 97 17.13 -6.57 -11.89
CA PHE A 97 16.44 -7.84 -11.69
C PHE A 97 14.94 -7.67 -11.94
N ASP A 98 14.40 -8.40 -12.91
CA ASP A 98 12.96 -8.40 -13.21
C ASP A 98 12.27 -9.55 -12.49
N TYR A 99 11.38 -9.20 -11.56
CA TYR A 99 10.65 -10.14 -10.73
C TYR A 99 9.22 -10.34 -11.24
N GLY A 100 8.75 -11.58 -11.25
CA GLY A 100 7.33 -11.89 -11.47
C GLY A 100 6.89 -12.09 -12.92
N SER A 101 7.80 -12.06 -13.90
CA SER A 101 7.44 -12.27 -15.31
C SER A 101 6.99 -13.70 -15.61
N SER A 102 7.78 -14.67 -15.16
CA SER A 102 7.40 -16.07 -15.02
C SER A 102 8.37 -16.73 -14.06
N LEU A 103 7.94 -17.78 -13.35
CA LEU A 103 8.83 -18.45 -12.40
C LEU A 103 10.05 -19.05 -13.13
N LYS A 104 9.84 -19.67 -14.30
CA LYS A 104 10.93 -20.22 -15.13
C LYS A 104 11.88 -19.12 -15.63
N GLY A 105 11.36 -18.02 -16.17
CA GLY A 105 12.17 -16.91 -16.68
C GLY A 105 12.99 -16.27 -15.58
N MET A 106 12.39 -16.05 -14.41
CA MET A 106 13.10 -15.47 -13.27
C MET A 106 14.17 -16.42 -12.71
N LEU A 107 13.91 -17.73 -12.63
CA LEU A 107 14.93 -18.71 -12.22
C LEU A 107 16.10 -18.77 -13.20
N ASN A 108 15.85 -18.67 -14.51
CA ASN A 108 16.92 -18.57 -15.51
C ASN A 108 17.72 -17.30 -15.33
N GLN A 109 17.06 -16.16 -15.14
CA GLN A 109 17.72 -14.87 -14.86
C GLN A 109 18.60 -14.95 -13.61
N ILE A 110 18.13 -15.56 -12.52
CA ILE A 110 18.92 -15.77 -11.30
C ILE A 110 20.15 -16.64 -11.60
N LYS A 111 19.95 -17.74 -12.33
CA LYS A 111 21.01 -18.69 -12.66
C LYS A 111 22.10 -18.08 -13.53
N GLU A 112 21.73 -17.30 -14.55
CA GLU A 112 22.63 -16.73 -15.54
C GLU A 112 23.39 -15.51 -15.01
N ASN A 113 22.72 -14.63 -14.26
CA ASN A 113 23.31 -13.36 -13.81
C ASN A 113 23.91 -13.42 -12.40
N TYR A 114 23.60 -14.44 -11.60
CA TYR A 114 24.04 -14.53 -10.20
C TYR A 114 24.68 -15.87 -9.88
N SER A 115 23.89 -16.94 -9.69
CA SER A 115 24.41 -18.28 -9.45
C SER A 115 23.33 -19.35 -9.57
N LYS A 116 23.75 -20.59 -9.87
CA LYS A 116 22.87 -21.76 -9.86
C LYS A 116 22.37 -22.05 -8.43
N GLU A 117 23.22 -21.81 -7.44
CA GLU A 117 22.95 -22.01 -6.02
C GLU A 117 21.83 -21.09 -5.53
N ASP A 118 21.85 -19.82 -5.94
CA ASP A 118 20.79 -18.85 -5.62
C ASP A 118 19.49 -19.16 -6.37
N ALA A 119 19.55 -19.70 -7.59
CA ALA A 119 18.34 -20.14 -8.29
C ALA A 119 17.64 -21.30 -7.54
N ILE A 120 18.41 -22.28 -7.07
CA ILE A 120 17.89 -23.37 -6.21
C ILE A 120 17.45 -22.80 -4.85
N GLY A 121 18.20 -21.86 -4.31
CA GLY A 121 17.89 -21.10 -3.10
C GLY A 121 16.53 -20.43 -3.16
N TYR A 122 16.22 -19.77 -4.28
CA TYR A 122 14.95 -19.12 -4.51
C TYR A 122 13.78 -20.10 -4.49
N ILE A 123 13.94 -21.29 -5.10
CA ILE A 123 12.89 -22.33 -5.04
C ILE A 123 12.62 -22.74 -3.59
N ARG A 124 13.66 -22.88 -2.76
CA ARG A 124 13.51 -23.19 -1.34
C ARG A 124 12.85 -22.04 -0.57
N LEU A 125 13.21 -20.79 -0.88
CA LEU A 125 12.58 -19.59 -0.32
C LEU A 125 11.10 -19.53 -0.67
N LEU A 126 10.72 -19.76 -1.94
CA LEU A 126 9.33 -19.74 -2.38
C LEU A 126 8.50 -20.85 -1.70
N LYS A 127 9.08 -22.05 -1.52
CA LYS A 127 8.46 -23.12 -0.72
C LYS A 127 8.26 -22.72 0.73
N HIS A 128 9.21 -21.98 1.32
CA HIS A 128 9.08 -21.46 2.68
C HIS A 128 8.00 -20.38 2.77
N SER A 129 7.98 -19.43 1.83
CA SER A 129 6.94 -18.40 1.67
C SER A 129 5.54 -19.03 1.53
N LYS A 130 5.39 -20.10 0.74
CA LYS A 130 4.14 -20.87 0.66
C LYS A 130 3.69 -21.43 2.01
N ARG A 131 4.61 -22.01 2.80
CA ARG A 131 4.27 -22.52 4.14
C ARG A 131 3.80 -21.39 5.05
N ILE A 132 4.48 -20.25 5.02
CA ILE A 132 4.06 -19.07 5.77
C ILE A 132 2.67 -18.64 5.32
N PHE A 133 2.40 -18.58 4.01
CA PHE A 133 1.07 -18.26 3.48
C PHE A 133 0.00 -19.24 3.97
N ASP A 134 0.24 -20.56 3.85
CA ASP A 134 -0.73 -21.58 4.27
C ASP A 134 -1.06 -21.50 5.78
N THR A 135 -0.10 -21.05 6.60
CA THR A 135 -0.30 -20.82 8.03
C THR A 135 -0.93 -19.46 8.29
N ALA A 136 -0.20 -18.38 8.01
CA ALA A 136 -0.53 -17.02 8.41
C ALA A 136 -1.76 -16.47 7.68
N TYR A 137 -1.89 -16.77 6.39
CA TYR A 137 -3.00 -16.26 5.60
C TYR A 137 -4.26 -17.11 5.78
N LEU A 138 -4.17 -18.42 5.57
CA LEU A 138 -5.36 -19.28 5.57
C LEU A 138 -5.89 -19.64 6.96
N LYS A 139 -5.05 -19.66 7.99
CA LYS A 139 -5.48 -20.06 9.35
C LYS A 139 -5.57 -18.90 10.32
N LEU A 140 -4.74 -17.86 10.14
CA LEU A 140 -4.57 -16.80 11.13
C LEU A 140 -5.14 -15.45 10.71
N ALA A 141 -5.31 -15.16 9.42
CA ALA A 141 -5.70 -13.82 8.96
C ALA A 141 -7.07 -13.36 9.47
N ASP A 142 -8.03 -14.29 9.57
CA ASP A 142 -9.40 -14.02 10.03
C ASP A 142 -9.57 -14.21 11.55
N TYR A 143 -8.51 -14.59 12.26
CA TYR A 143 -8.60 -14.91 13.68
C TYR A 143 -8.36 -13.66 14.54
N PRO A 144 -9.30 -13.27 15.42
CA PRO A 144 -9.10 -12.13 16.31
C PRO A 144 -8.11 -12.51 17.42
N PHE A 145 -6.85 -12.12 17.28
CA PHE A 145 -5.81 -12.28 18.32
C PHE A 145 -5.98 -11.28 19.46
N GLU A 146 -7.15 -11.28 20.10
CA GLU A 146 -7.40 -10.38 21.23
C GLU A 146 -6.67 -10.81 22.51
N ASN A 147 -6.33 -12.10 22.64
CA ASN A 147 -5.74 -12.69 23.83
C ASN A 147 -4.51 -13.54 23.48
N ILE A 148 -3.39 -13.37 24.18
CA ILE A 148 -2.13 -14.13 23.95
C ILE A 148 -2.35 -15.65 24.08
N GLN A 149 -3.27 -16.08 24.94
CA GLN A 149 -3.59 -17.49 25.17
C GLN A 149 -4.19 -18.17 23.93
N SER A 150 -4.87 -17.43 23.05
CA SER A 150 -5.40 -17.97 21.79
C SER A 150 -4.31 -18.22 20.74
N MET A 151 -3.10 -17.67 20.92
CA MET A 151 -1.95 -17.95 20.06
C MET A 151 -1.23 -19.25 20.42
N PHE A 152 -1.38 -19.77 21.64
CA PHE A 152 -0.59 -20.89 22.14
C PHE A 152 -0.64 -22.14 21.24
N PRO A 153 -1.81 -22.56 20.70
CA PRO A 153 -1.88 -23.69 19.77
C PRO A 153 -1.09 -23.50 18.48
N TYR A 154 -0.85 -22.25 18.07
CA TYR A 154 -0.17 -21.90 16.83
C TYR A 154 1.34 -21.69 17.00
N VAL A 155 1.85 -21.60 18.24
CA VAL A 155 3.27 -21.38 18.53
C VAL A 155 4.20 -22.40 17.84
N PRO A 156 3.91 -23.72 17.83
CA PRO A 156 4.77 -24.68 17.13
C PRO A 156 4.84 -24.42 15.62
N GLU A 157 3.71 -24.03 15.00
CA GLU A 157 3.66 -23.71 13.58
C GLU A 157 4.40 -22.40 13.28
N LEU A 158 4.20 -21.38 14.12
CA LEU A 158 4.94 -20.11 14.08
C LEU A 158 6.45 -20.32 14.16
N MET A 159 6.92 -21.14 15.11
CA MET A 159 8.35 -21.48 15.25
C MET A 159 8.90 -22.22 14.03
N ARG A 160 8.13 -23.16 13.45
CA ARG A 160 8.50 -23.87 12.21
C ARG A 160 8.66 -22.92 11.02
N ILE A 161 7.81 -21.89 10.94
CA ILE A 161 7.92 -20.86 9.91
C ILE A 161 8.94 -19.76 10.27
N LYS A 162 9.67 -19.91 11.39
CA LYS A 162 10.74 -19.00 11.83
C LYS A 162 10.27 -17.55 11.94
N PHE A 163 9.07 -17.33 12.48
CA PHE A 163 8.47 -15.99 12.62
C PHE A 163 9.34 -15.01 13.43
N TYR A 164 10.23 -15.51 14.29
CA TYR A 164 11.16 -14.74 15.10
C TYR A 164 12.33 -14.13 14.31
N LYS A 165 12.59 -14.60 13.08
CA LYS A 165 13.57 -13.97 12.18
C LYS A 165 12.96 -12.75 11.51
N SER A 166 13.79 -11.78 11.13
CA SER A 166 13.37 -10.75 10.19
C SER A 166 13.24 -11.30 8.77
N VAL A 167 12.49 -10.59 7.92
CA VAL A 167 12.39 -10.90 6.48
C VAL A 167 13.78 -11.00 5.86
N HIS A 168 14.63 -9.98 6.06
CA HIS A 168 15.99 -9.98 5.53
C HIS A 168 16.82 -11.19 5.98
N SER A 169 16.81 -11.51 7.29
CA SER A 169 17.52 -12.68 7.83
C SER A 169 17.00 -14.00 7.26
N SER A 170 15.70 -14.08 7.00
CA SER A 170 15.09 -15.26 6.38
C SER A 170 15.54 -15.42 4.92
N VAL A 171 15.44 -14.36 4.10
CA VAL A 171 15.88 -14.37 2.70
C VAL A 171 17.36 -14.69 2.58
N LYS A 172 18.22 -14.05 3.39
CA LYS A 172 19.67 -14.29 3.42
C LYS A 172 20.06 -15.73 3.80
N SER A 173 19.16 -16.49 4.44
CA SER A 173 19.40 -17.92 4.70
C SER A 173 19.20 -18.83 3.49
N TYR A 174 18.67 -18.29 2.38
CA TYR A 174 18.44 -19.03 1.13
C TYR A 174 19.28 -18.51 -0.04
N LEU A 175 19.67 -17.23 -0.02
CA LEU A 175 20.36 -16.54 -1.12
C LEU A 175 21.64 -15.89 -0.61
N HIS A 176 22.67 -15.88 -1.46
CA HIS A 176 24.00 -15.35 -1.14
C HIS A 176 24.25 -13.99 -1.78
N ASN A 177 23.77 -13.77 -3.00
CA ASN A 177 23.96 -12.48 -3.65
C ASN A 177 23.21 -11.36 -2.92
N GLU A 178 23.93 -10.32 -2.48
CA GLU A 178 23.37 -9.23 -1.68
C GLU A 178 22.31 -8.40 -2.44
N ASN A 179 22.41 -8.26 -3.77
CA ASN A 179 21.40 -7.56 -4.58
C ASN A 179 20.08 -8.34 -4.62
N LEU A 180 20.13 -9.66 -4.80
CA LEU A 180 18.94 -10.53 -4.71
C LEU A 180 18.34 -10.52 -3.30
N VAL A 181 19.17 -10.57 -2.26
CA VAL A 181 18.71 -10.50 -0.86
C VAL A 181 17.98 -9.18 -0.61
N LYS A 182 18.53 -8.04 -1.05
CA LYS A 182 17.88 -6.72 -0.95
C LYS A 182 16.53 -6.70 -1.68
N ALA A 183 16.51 -7.08 -2.96
CA ALA A 183 15.31 -7.07 -3.79
C ALA A 183 14.18 -7.92 -3.19
N LEU A 184 14.49 -9.14 -2.78
CA LEU A 184 13.51 -10.11 -2.26
C LEU A 184 13.17 -9.90 -0.78
N SER A 185 13.82 -8.96 -0.10
CA SER A 185 13.48 -8.55 1.26
C SER A 185 12.64 -7.28 1.31
N MET A 186 12.29 -6.67 0.17
CA MET A 186 11.73 -5.31 0.11
C MET A 186 10.29 -5.21 0.61
N HIS A 187 9.47 -6.26 0.50
CA HIS A 187 8.02 -6.23 0.78
C HIS A 187 7.59 -5.53 2.08
N PRO A 188 8.29 -5.63 3.23
CA PRO A 188 7.98 -4.85 4.43
C PRO A 188 7.93 -3.34 4.20
N LEU A 189 8.74 -2.78 3.30
CA LEU A 189 8.72 -1.36 2.97
C LEU A 189 7.40 -0.93 2.32
N LEU A 190 6.74 -1.82 1.56
CA LEU A 190 5.43 -1.56 0.96
C LEU A 190 4.32 -1.38 2.01
N VAL A 191 4.52 -1.94 3.21
CA VAL A 191 3.60 -1.80 4.35
C VAL A 191 4.14 -0.85 5.43
N GLY A 192 5.20 -0.10 5.12
CA GLY A 192 5.79 0.89 6.04
C GLY A 192 6.64 0.29 7.16
N GLY A 193 7.10 -0.96 7.03
CA GLY A 193 7.97 -1.65 7.98
C GLY A 193 9.43 -1.76 7.51
N ASN A 194 10.36 -1.92 8.45
CA ASN A 194 11.78 -2.11 8.15
C ASN A 194 12.09 -3.61 7.94
N PRO A 195 12.57 -4.06 6.77
CA PRO A 195 12.82 -5.48 6.49
C PRO A 195 13.88 -6.15 7.37
N TYR A 196 14.73 -5.37 8.03
CA TYR A 196 15.75 -5.85 8.96
C TYR A 196 15.19 -6.22 10.34
N THR A 197 14.03 -5.67 10.72
CA THR A 197 13.39 -5.91 12.02
C THR A 197 11.99 -6.53 11.91
N THR A 198 11.31 -6.32 10.78
CA THR A 198 9.99 -6.87 10.51
C THR A 198 10.04 -8.39 10.39
N THR A 199 9.15 -9.07 11.11
CA THR A 199 9.04 -10.53 11.15
C THR A 199 8.90 -11.16 9.76
N SER A 200 9.50 -12.33 9.59
CA SER A 200 9.48 -13.14 8.37
C SER A 200 8.08 -13.55 7.88
N ILE A 201 7.02 -13.36 8.69
CA ILE A 201 5.64 -13.63 8.28
C ILE A 201 5.24 -12.89 7.00
N TYR A 202 5.80 -11.69 6.77
CA TYR A 202 5.55 -10.90 5.56
C TYR A 202 6.09 -11.54 4.27
N LEU A 203 6.92 -12.58 4.37
CA LEU A 203 7.30 -13.38 3.20
C LEU A 203 6.09 -14.04 2.53
N LEU A 204 4.94 -14.17 3.21
CA LEU A 204 3.70 -14.63 2.57
C LEU A 204 3.36 -13.86 1.30
N ILE A 205 3.74 -12.57 1.23
CA ILE A 205 3.42 -11.70 0.09
C ILE A 205 4.07 -12.22 -1.19
N GLN A 206 5.29 -12.77 -1.13
CA GLN A 206 5.93 -13.34 -2.31
C GLN A 206 5.11 -14.47 -2.92
N TYR A 207 4.63 -15.42 -2.11
CA TYR A 207 3.79 -16.50 -2.61
C TYR A 207 2.41 -15.99 -3.05
N LEU A 208 1.86 -14.98 -2.37
CA LEU A 208 0.60 -14.34 -2.74
C LEU A 208 0.67 -13.75 -4.16
N GLU A 209 1.74 -13.02 -4.48
CA GLU A 209 2.00 -12.46 -5.82
C GLU A 209 2.15 -13.56 -6.89
N TRP A 210 2.78 -14.69 -6.56
CA TRP A 210 2.85 -15.82 -7.49
C TRP A 210 1.51 -16.54 -7.68
N LYS A 211 0.72 -16.65 -6.61
CA LYS A 211 -0.57 -17.36 -6.64
C LYS A 211 -1.62 -16.58 -7.41
N TRP A 212 -1.72 -15.27 -7.18
CA TRP A 212 -2.81 -14.46 -7.73
C TRP A 212 -2.36 -13.45 -8.76
N GLY A 213 -1.11 -13.00 -8.71
CA GLY A 213 -0.56 -12.00 -9.62
C GLY A 213 -0.45 -10.61 -8.99
N VAL A 214 0.10 -9.69 -9.77
CA VAL A 214 0.10 -8.26 -9.50
C VAL A 214 -0.72 -7.58 -10.60
N TYR A 215 -1.66 -6.73 -10.20
CA TYR A 215 -2.57 -6.03 -11.10
C TYR A 215 -2.57 -4.54 -10.84
N TYR A 216 -3.00 -3.82 -11.86
CA TYR A 216 -3.30 -2.40 -11.88
C TYR A 216 -4.77 -2.20 -12.31
N GLY A 217 -5.44 -1.17 -11.81
CA GLY A 217 -6.78 -0.81 -12.28
C GLY A 217 -6.72 -0.27 -13.71
N ASP A 218 -7.58 -0.75 -14.61
CA ASP A 218 -7.73 -0.15 -15.94
C ASP A 218 -8.27 1.29 -15.80
N GLY A 219 -7.47 2.30 -16.14
CA GLY A 219 -7.74 3.71 -15.83
C GLY A 219 -7.36 4.12 -14.40
N GLY A 220 -6.48 3.37 -13.74
CA GLY A 220 -5.94 3.67 -12.41
C GLY A 220 -6.83 3.26 -11.25
N THR A 221 -6.36 3.54 -10.03
CA THR A 221 -7.08 3.15 -8.80
C THR A 221 -8.44 3.85 -8.70
N ARG A 222 -8.58 5.01 -9.36
CA ARG A 222 -9.84 5.73 -9.57
C ARG A 222 -10.95 4.87 -10.17
N SER A 223 -10.63 3.99 -11.11
CA SER A 223 -11.63 3.14 -11.78
C SER A 223 -12.36 2.25 -10.77
N ILE A 224 -11.62 1.71 -9.80
CA ILE A 224 -12.14 0.84 -8.74
C ILE A 224 -13.03 1.64 -7.80
N VAL A 225 -12.57 2.81 -7.36
CA VAL A 225 -13.38 3.73 -6.53
C VAL A 225 -14.66 4.14 -7.27
N SER A 226 -14.58 4.42 -8.57
CA SER A 226 -15.74 4.74 -9.41
C SER A 226 -16.70 3.55 -9.50
N GLY A 227 -16.16 2.33 -9.56
CA GLY A 227 -16.95 1.10 -9.49
C GLY A 227 -17.71 0.94 -8.17
N PHE A 228 -17.07 1.24 -7.04
CA PHE A 228 -17.76 1.28 -5.73
C PHE A 228 -18.83 2.37 -5.67
N LYS A 229 -18.56 3.55 -6.23
CA LYS A 229 -19.54 4.64 -6.32
C LYS A 229 -20.77 4.20 -7.10
N LYS A 230 -20.59 3.58 -8.27
CA LYS A 230 -21.69 3.01 -9.07
C LYS A 230 -22.47 1.95 -8.28
N LEU A 231 -21.77 1.07 -7.56
CA LEU A 231 -22.43 0.09 -6.68
C LEU A 231 -23.24 0.77 -5.57
N PHE A 232 -22.71 1.83 -4.95
CA PHE A 232 -23.43 2.60 -3.93
C PHE A 232 -24.70 3.22 -4.49
N ASP A 233 -24.64 3.84 -5.66
CA ASP A 233 -25.79 4.45 -6.33
C ASP A 233 -26.88 3.40 -6.62
N GLU A 234 -26.49 2.21 -7.10
CA GLU A 234 -27.43 1.12 -7.42
C GLU A 234 -28.04 0.44 -6.18
N GLU A 235 -27.27 0.30 -5.10
CA GLU A 235 -27.74 -0.32 -3.85
C GLU A 235 -28.39 0.69 -2.89
N GLY A 236 -28.40 1.98 -3.24
CA GLY A 236 -28.90 3.04 -2.37
C GLY A 236 -28.10 3.16 -1.07
N ILE A 237 -26.77 3.20 -1.17
CA ILE A 237 -25.87 3.62 -0.10
C ILE A 237 -25.61 5.11 -0.29
N GLU A 238 -26.01 5.93 0.68
CA GLU A 238 -25.78 7.37 0.59
C GLU A 238 -24.31 7.71 0.88
N TYR A 239 -23.81 8.77 0.25
CA TYR A 239 -22.50 9.34 0.58
C TYR A 239 -22.52 10.86 0.51
N LYS A 240 -21.74 11.50 1.39
CA LYS A 240 -21.58 12.97 1.45
C LYS A 240 -20.10 13.31 1.42
N THR A 241 -19.65 13.93 0.32
CA THR A 241 -18.30 14.49 0.19
C THR A 241 -18.23 15.92 0.73
N ASN A 242 -17.02 16.44 0.92
CA ASN A 242 -16.75 17.72 1.60
C ASN A 242 -17.48 17.80 2.95
N CYS A 243 -17.55 16.68 3.67
CA CYS A 243 -18.31 16.51 4.90
C CYS A 243 -17.39 15.93 5.97
N GLU A 244 -16.60 16.81 6.59
CA GLU A 244 -15.73 16.43 7.72
C GLU A 244 -16.57 16.16 8.97
N VAL A 245 -16.33 15.02 9.61
CA VAL A 245 -16.85 14.71 10.95
C VAL A 245 -15.97 15.39 11.99
N LEU A 246 -16.59 16.18 12.85
CA LEU A 246 -15.89 17.01 13.85
C LEU A 246 -15.97 16.40 15.24
N ASN A 247 -17.09 15.74 15.58
CA ASN A 247 -17.36 15.23 16.91
C ASN A 247 -18.45 14.15 16.88
N ILE A 248 -18.47 13.27 17.89
CA ILE A 248 -19.54 12.28 18.08
C ILE A 248 -20.14 12.47 19.46
N ASN A 249 -21.40 12.90 19.50
CA ASN A 249 -22.14 13.05 20.75
C ASN A 249 -22.68 11.69 21.20
N HIS A 250 -22.34 11.31 22.42
CA HIS A 250 -22.76 10.06 23.01
C HIS A 250 -23.23 10.25 24.47
N ASP A 251 -24.20 9.45 24.89
CA ASP A 251 -24.75 9.46 26.24
C ASP A 251 -24.84 8.02 26.75
N ASN A 252 -24.35 7.74 27.97
CA ASN A 252 -24.42 6.42 28.60
C ASN A 252 -24.03 5.25 27.67
N LYS A 253 -22.94 5.42 26.91
CA LYS A 253 -22.40 4.45 25.93
C LYS A 253 -23.24 4.25 24.66
N ARG A 254 -24.23 5.10 24.40
CA ARG A 254 -25.00 5.12 23.15
C ARG A 254 -24.66 6.36 22.34
N ILE A 255 -24.49 6.17 21.03
CA ILE A 255 -24.32 7.27 20.08
C ILE A 255 -25.67 7.98 19.93
N LYS A 256 -25.65 9.32 19.88
CA LYS A 256 -26.83 10.15 19.62
C LYS A 256 -26.71 10.80 18.24
N THR A 257 -25.69 11.63 18.07
CA THR A 257 -25.50 12.41 16.84
C THR A 257 -24.03 12.46 16.42
N VAL A 258 -23.81 12.53 15.12
CA VAL A 258 -22.52 12.82 14.51
C VAL A 258 -22.54 14.26 14.03
N GLU A 259 -21.65 15.07 14.59
CA GLU A 259 -21.49 16.48 14.23
C GLU A 259 -20.54 16.58 13.03
N THR A 260 -20.97 17.28 11.99
CA THR A 260 -20.19 17.47 10.77
C THR A 260 -20.10 18.94 10.40
N SER A 261 -19.13 19.28 9.55
CA SER A 261 -19.02 20.58 8.89
C SER A 261 -20.27 21.01 8.09
N LYS A 262 -21.20 20.09 7.81
CA LYS A 262 -22.45 20.34 7.07
C LYS A 262 -23.71 20.16 7.92
N GLY A 263 -23.57 20.10 9.25
CA GLY A 263 -24.66 19.90 10.20
C GLY A 263 -24.67 18.52 10.86
N ASN A 264 -25.66 18.29 11.71
CA ASN A 264 -25.72 17.09 12.55
C ASN A 264 -26.52 15.97 11.86
N LEU A 265 -26.09 14.73 12.10
CA LEU A 265 -26.77 13.52 11.62
C LEU A 265 -27.04 12.56 12.77
N ASP A 266 -28.24 12.00 12.82
CA ASP A 266 -28.58 10.94 13.77
C ASP A 266 -27.95 9.61 13.33
N ALA A 267 -27.46 8.82 14.29
CA ALA A 267 -26.90 7.51 14.00
C ALA A 267 -27.11 6.53 15.16
N ASP A 268 -27.53 5.31 14.83
CA ASP A 268 -27.58 4.18 15.77
C ASP A 268 -26.22 3.50 15.90
N LEU A 269 -25.42 3.54 14.82
CA LEU A 269 -24.09 2.93 14.74
C LEU A 269 -23.14 3.86 13.97
N VAL A 270 -21.90 3.94 14.43
CA VAL A 270 -20.82 4.64 13.72
C VAL A 270 -19.65 3.70 13.54
N VAL A 271 -19.16 3.58 12.31
CA VAL A 271 -17.90 2.90 11.98
C VAL A 271 -16.91 3.94 11.51
N SER A 272 -15.74 4.00 12.15
CA SER A 272 -14.67 4.90 11.72
C SER A 272 -13.62 4.14 10.91
N ASN A 273 -13.38 4.61 9.69
CA ASN A 273 -12.25 4.25 8.85
C ASN A 273 -11.18 5.37 8.84
N ALA A 274 -11.28 6.33 9.76
CA ALA A 274 -10.27 7.36 9.97
C ALA A 274 -9.05 6.79 10.73
N ASP A 275 -7.96 7.56 10.75
CA ASP A 275 -6.80 7.22 11.59
C ASP A 275 -7.25 7.06 13.06
N PRO A 276 -6.93 5.94 13.72
CA PRO A 276 -7.43 5.66 15.05
C PRO A 276 -6.93 6.67 16.09
N SER A 277 -5.69 7.14 15.98
CA SER A 277 -5.14 8.13 16.92
C SER A 277 -5.87 9.46 16.77
N HIS A 278 -6.06 9.92 15.53
CA HIS A 278 -6.84 11.13 15.25
C HIS A 278 -8.29 10.98 15.74
N PHE A 279 -8.93 9.84 15.48
CA PHE A 279 -10.31 9.58 15.87
C PHE A 279 -10.52 9.61 17.39
N TYR A 280 -9.64 8.97 18.16
CA TYR A 280 -9.73 9.00 19.62
C TYR A 280 -9.46 10.39 20.20
N GLU A 281 -8.44 11.09 19.71
CA GLU A 281 -8.00 12.38 20.27
C GLU A 281 -8.91 13.55 19.90
N ASN A 282 -9.30 13.64 18.62
CA ASN A 282 -9.92 14.84 18.07
C ASN A 282 -11.44 14.70 17.92
N ILE A 283 -11.92 13.50 17.58
CA ILE A 283 -13.34 13.26 17.28
C ILE A 283 -14.08 12.71 18.50
N LEU A 284 -13.61 11.60 19.09
CA LEU A 284 -14.24 11.02 20.28
C LEU A 284 -13.84 11.72 21.58
N LYS A 285 -12.64 12.31 21.64
CA LYS A 285 -12.08 12.98 22.83
C LYS A 285 -12.10 12.09 24.08
N ILE A 286 -11.89 10.79 23.90
CA ILE A 286 -11.77 9.80 24.98
C ILE A 286 -10.49 8.98 24.82
N ALA A 287 -9.93 8.55 25.95
CA ALA A 287 -8.81 7.63 25.92
C ALA A 287 -9.25 6.22 25.48
N PRO A 288 -8.46 5.51 24.65
CA PRO A 288 -8.70 4.12 24.33
C PRO A 288 -8.67 3.25 25.60
N LYS A 289 -9.61 2.31 25.71
CA LYS A 289 -9.66 1.36 26.84
C LYS A 289 -8.48 0.38 26.85
N LYS A 290 -8.14 -0.19 25.68
CA LYS A 290 -7.03 -1.14 25.55
C LYS A 290 -5.71 -0.36 25.55
N ILE A 291 -4.78 -0.75 26.42
CA ILE A 291 -3.47 -0.09 26.59
C ILE A 291 -2.71 -0.04 25.26
N PHE A 292 -2.73 -1.13 24.47
CA PHE A 292 -2.05 -1.19 23.17
C PHE A 292 -2.59 -0.21 22.12
N ASN A 293 -3.77 0.38 22.33
CA ASN A 293 -4.33 1.39 21.44
C ASN A 293 -3.96 2.81 21.85
N LYS A 294 -3.26 3.00 22.98
CA LYS A 294 -2.81 4.32 23.42
C LYS A 294 -1.69 4.81 22.51
N LYS A 295 -1.77 6.07 22.07
CA LYS A 295 -0.80 6.70 21.18
C LYS A 295 0.65 6.62 21.67
N SER A 296 0.88 6.68 22.98
CA SER A 296 2.22 6.56 23.58
C SER A 296 2.90 5.20 23.33
N ILE A 297 2.14 4.17 22.96
CA ILE A 297 2.63 2.81 22.69
C ILE A 297 2.69 2.54 21.19
N LEU A 298 1.89 3.24 20.39
CA LEU A 298 1.84 3.07 18.95
C LEU A 298 3.16 3.54 18.32
N LYS A 299 3.75 2.67 17.49
CA LYS A 299 4.87 3.04 16.62
C LYS A 299 4.31 3.41 15.26
N HIS A 300 4.49 4.66 14.85
CA HIS A 300 4.13 5.10 13.51
C HIS A 300 5.12 4.56 12.48
N SER A 301 4.62 4.22 11.29
CA SER A 301 5.44 3.83 10.15
C SER A 301 6.34 4.98 9.68
N MET A 302 7.23 4.70 8.74
CA MET A 302 7.94 5.73 7.98
C MET A 302 6.97 6.70 7.27
N GLY A 303 7.47 7.88 6.96
CA GLY A 303 6.82 8.83 6.04
C GLY A 303 7.18 8.51 4.59
N LEU A 304 6.49 9.17 3.66
CA LEU A 304 6.73 9.06 2.23
C LEU A 304 6.79 10.45 1.62
N PHE A 305 7.87 10.74 0.90
CA PHE A 305 7.93 11.87 -0.02
C PHE A 305 7.47 11.37 -1.39
N VAL A 306 6.45 12.00 -1.97
CA VAL A 306 5.90 11.61 -3.26
C VAL A 306 5.98 12.79 -4.22
N PHE A 307 6.62 12.58 -5.37
CA PHE A 307 6.78 13.56 -6.43
C PHE A 307 6.08 13.07 -7.70
N TYR A 308 5.12 13.85 -8.17
CA TYR A 308 4.34 13.58 -9.38
C TYR A 308 4.89 14.44 -10.51
N PHE A 309 5.15 13.84 -11.66
CA PHE A 309 5.68 14.56 -12.82
C PHE A 309 5.28 13.86 -14.12
N SER A 310 5.27 14.62 -15.21
CA SER A 310 5.10 14.08 -16.55
C SER A 310 6.26 14.50 -17.44
N THR A 311 6.53 13.74 -18.49
CA THR A 311 7.65 13.99 -19.40
C THR A 311 7.19 14.05 -20.84
N LYS A 312 7.77 14.95 -21.64
CA LYS A 312 7.47 15.06 -23.09
C LYS A 312 7.88 13.81 -23.88
N LYS A 313 8.79 13.02 -23.31
CA LYS A 313 9.28 11.76 -23.86
C LYS A 313 8.54 10.58 -23.23
N ILE A 314 8.27 9.55 -24.03
CA ILE A 314 7.79 8.25 -23.56
C ILE A 314 8.99 7.32 -23.31
N TYR A 315 9.10 6.79 -22.09
CA TYR A 315 10.24 5.98 -21.67
C TYR A 315 9.96 4.47 -21.82
N ASN A 316 9.98 3.96 -23.05
CA ASN A 316 9.54 2.58 -23.35
C ASN A 316 10.25 1.48 -22.53
N ASP A 317 11.50 1.66 -22.13
CA ASP A 317 12.28 0.66 -21.40
C ASP A 317 12.01 0.63 -19.88
N VAL A 318 11.27 1.60 -19.35
CA VAL A 318 10.92 1.69 -17.94
C VAL A 318 9.68 0.85 -17.65
N GLN A 319 9.79 -0.06 -16.69
CA GLN A 319 8.70 -0.97 -16.32
C GLN A 319 7.67 -0.25 -15.45
N HIS A 320 6.47 -0.83 -15.37
CA HIS A 320 5.34 -0.26 -14.62
C HIS A 320 5.70 0.06 -13.17
N HIS A 321 6.35 -0.89 -12.49
CA HIS A 321 6.88 -0.71 -11.15
C HIS A 321 8.40 -0.88 -11.18
N THR A 322 9.13 0.17 -10.83
CA THR A 322 10.60 0.15 -10.81
C THR A 322 11.11 0.61 -9.44
N ILE A 323 11.94 -0.18 -8.78
CA ILE A 323 12.53 0.12 -7.48
C ILE A 323 14.03 0.32 -7.68
N ILE A 324 14.52 1.48 -7.27
CA ILE A 324 15.91 1.91 -7.48
C ILE A 324 16.58 1.95 -6.11
N PHE A 325 17.54 1.06 -5.91
CA PHE A 325 18.24 0.93 -4.64
C PHE A 325 19.43 1.88 -4.56
N ASN A 326 19.58 2.51 -3.39
CA ASN A 326 20.84 3.12 -3.00
C ASN A 326 21.87 2.04 -2.57
N LYS A 327 23.16 2.35 -2.75
CA LYS A 327 24.30 1.59 -2.23
C LYS A 327 24.22 1.33 -0.71
N ARG A 328 23.91 2.34 0.12
CA ARG A 328 23.80 2.29 1.59
C ARG A 328 22.40 1.90 2.09
N HIS A 329 21.77 0.91 1.45
CA HIS A 329 20.36 0.56 1.68
C HIS A 329 20.02 0.32 3.15
N LYS A 330 20.89 -0.37 3.92
CA LYS A 330 20.62 -0.68 5.32
C LYS A 330 20.73 0.57 6.19
N GLU A 331 21.83 1.30 6.04
CA GLU A 331 22.09 2.53 6.79
C GLU A 331 21.01 3.59 6.52
N LEU A 332 20.54 3.67 5.28
CA LEU A 332 19.43 4.54 4.90
C LEU A 332 18.14 4.21 5.67
N LEU A 333 17.85 2.93 5.88
CA LEU A 333 16.67 2.51 6.65
C LEU A 333 16.85 2.77 8.14
N ASP A 334 18.05 2.60 8.69
CA ASP A 334 18.35 2.97 10.07
C ASP A 334 18.17 4.49 10.27
N ASP A 335 18.57 5.31 9.29
CA ASP A 335 18.36 6.77 9.31
C ASP A 335 16.88 7.18 9.31
N ILE A 336 16.05 6.45 8.56
CA ILE A 336 14.61 6.73 8.42
C ILE A 336 13.81 6.28 9.64
N PHE A 337 14.03 5.03 10.07
CA PHE A 337 13.20 4.39 11.09
C PHE A 337 13.65 4.72 12.51
N ASP A 338 14.96 4.76 12.75
CA ASP A 338 15.53 4.85 14.09
C ASP A 338 16.06 6.26 14.36
N ASN A 339 16.96 6.78 13.52
CA ASN A 339 17.57 8.11 13.74
C ASN A 339 16.61 9.27 13.42
N LYS A 340 15.65 9.05 12.52
CA LYS A 340 14.65 10.03 12.07
C LYS A 340 15.26 11.32 11.53
N ILE A 341 16.29 11.20 10.69
CA ILE A 341 17.03 12.34 10.12
C ILE A 341 16.70 12.57 8.65
N TYR A 342 17.06 13.75 8.14
CA TYR A 342 17.01 14.06 6.72
C TYR A 342 18.06 13.25 5.95
N ILE A 343 17.68 12.77 4.77
CA ILE A 343 18.52 11.98 3.85
C ILE A 343 18.59 12.70 2.50
N ASN A 344 19.70 12.57 1.78
CA ASN A 344 19.94 13.24 0.49
C ASN A 344 20.16 12.26 -0.68
N ASP A 345 20.09 10.97 -0.43
CA ASP A 345 20.32 9.90 -1.41
C ASP A 345 19.28 8.77 -1.24
N PRO A 346 17.98 9.07 -1.36
CA PRO A 346 16.93 8.09 -1.13
C PRO A 346 16.99 6.90 -2.10
N SER A 347 16.55 5.73 -1.64
CA SER A 347 16.06 4.69 -2.56
C SER A 347 14.68 5.09 -3.07
N LEU A 348 14.39 4.82 -4.34
CA LEU A 348 13.19 5.31 -5.01
C LEU A 348 12.30 4.17 -5.48
N TYR A 349 10.99 4.39 -5.45
CA TYR A 349 10.01 3.60 -6.17
C TYR A 349 9.38 4.49 -7.25
N LEU A 350 9.64 4.18 -8.51
CA LEU A 350 9.09 4.84 -9.69
C LEU A 350 7.91 4.03 -10.22
N HIS A 351 6.77 4.69 -10.35
CA HIS A 351 5.56 4.16 -10.93
C HIS A 351 5.31 4.79 -12.31
N ARG A 352 5.16 3.94 -13.33
CA ARG A 352 4.90 4.32 -14.73
C ARG A 352 3.70 3.53 -15.27
N PRO A 353 2.47 3.99 -15.04
CA PRO A 353 1.28 3.21 -15.39
C PRO A 353 1.13 2.95 -16.90
N SER A 354 1.63 3.86 -17.74
CA SER A 354 1.60 3.76 -19.21
C SER A 354 2.35 2.54 -19.79
N ALA A 355 3.20 1.88 -18.99
CA ALA A 355 3.84 0.63 -19.36
C ALA A 355 2.83 -0.52 -19.48
N THR A 356 1.75 -0.51 -18.68
CA THR A 356 0.68 -1.52 -18.71
C THR A 356 -0.60 -0.98 -19.34
N ASP A 357 -0.97 0.26 -19.01
CA ASP A 357 -2.23 0.87 -19.46
C ASP A 357 -1.95 2.12 -20.30
N LYS A 358 -2.09 2.01 -21.61
CA LYS A 358 -1.85 3.10 -22.56
C LYS A 358 -2.80 4.28 -22.40
N LYS A 359 -3.93 4.15 -21.69
CA LYS A 359 -4.81 5.27 -21.36
C LYS A 359 -4.15 6.31 -20.46
N ASN A 360 -3.06 5.93 -19.77
CA ASN A 360 -2.26 6.84 -18.95
C ASN A 360 -1.25 7.68 -19.75
N ILE A 361 -1.18 7.52 -21.09
CA ILE A 361 -0.46 8.45 -21.95
C ILE A 361 -1.35 9.68 -22.14
N GLN A 362 -0.96 10.79 -21.52
CA GLN A 362 -1.74 12.02 -21.48
C GLN A 362 -1.01 13.09 -22.29
N ASN A 363 -1.70 13.73 -23.23
CA ASN A 363 -1.11 14.78 -24.07
C ASN A 363 0.19 14.34 -24.79
N SER A 364 0.25 13.08 -25.23
CA SER A 364 1.46 12.44 -25.79
C SER A 364 2.68 12.38 -24.85
N CYS A 365 2.47 12.68 -23.57
CA CYS A 365 3.48 12.60 -22.52
C CYS A 365 3.31 11.32 -21.70
N ASP A 366 4.40 10.96 -21.03
CA ASP A 366 4.40 9.89 -20.02
C ASP A 366 4.20 10.50 -18.64
N SER A 367 3.46 9.83 -17.76
CA SER A 367 3.13 10.33 -16.43
C SER A 367 3.67 9.38 -15.37
N PHE A 368 4.26 9.95 -14.33
CA PHE A 368 4.94 9.21 -13.28
C PHE A 368 4.52 9.72 -11.91
N TYR A 369 4.63 8.84 -10.93
CA TYR A 369 4.99 9.30 -9.60
C TYR A 369 6.22 8.54 -9.11
N VAL A 370 7.02 9.22 -8.31
CA VAL A 370 8.14 8.63 -7.62
C VAL A 370 7.97 8.82 -6.12
N LEU A 371 8.28 7.78 -5.37
CA LEU A 371 8.14 7.73 -3.92
C LEU A 371 9.50 7.42 -3.31
N ALA A 372 9.86 8.20 -2.29
CA ALA A 372 11.01 7.97 -1.45
C ALA A 372 10.54 7.72 0.00
N PRO A 373 10.95 6.61 0.63
CA PRO A 373 10.83 6.44 2.07
C PRO A 373 11.60 7.54 2.80
N VAL A 374 10.96 8.18 3.78
CA VAL A 374 11.55 9.25 4.60
C VAL A 374 11.16 9.09 6.05
N ALA A 375 11.88 9.73 6.97
CA ALA A 375 11.47 9.77 8.36
C ALA A 375 10.05 10.36 8.49
N ASN A 376 9.23 9.81 9.38
CA ASN A 376 7.90 10.37 9.62
C ASN A 376 7.98 11.75 10.30
N ASN A 377 6.85 12.44 10.42
CA ASN A 377 6.81 13.82 10.93
C ASN A 377 7.24 13.97 12.41
N GLN A 378 7.54 12.88 13.14
CA GLN A 378 8.20 12.97 14.45
C GLN A 378 9.67 13.40 14.34
N SER A 379 10.24 13.40 13.13
CA SER A 379 11.58 13.92 12.83
C SER A 379 11.70 15.44 12.93
N ASN A 380 10.57 16.18 12.91
CA ASN A 380 10.53 17.64 12.83
C ASN A 380 11.26 18.23 11.61
N ILE A 381 11.47 17.46 10.54
CA ILE A 381 12.02 17.97 9.29
C ILE A 381 11.05 18.98 8.68
N ASN A 382 11.53 20.19 8.37
CA ASN A 382 10.74 21.21 7.70
C ASN A 382 10.68 20.94 6.18
N TRP A 383 9.67 20.17 5.76
CA TRP A 383 9.47 19.84 4.35
C TRP A 383 9.09 21.04 3.47
N ASN A 384 8.61 22.16 4.04
CA ASN A 384 8.38 23.37 3.26
C ASN A 384 9.70 24.01 2.79
N GLU A 385 10.78 23.86 3.56
CA GLU A 385 12.12 24.33 3.20
C GLU A 385 12.91 23.28 2.41
N LYS A 386 12.72 21.99 2.75
CA LYS A 386 13.50 20.88 2.18
C LYS A 386 12.88 20.21 0.96
N GLY A 387 11.60 20.44 0.67
CA GLY A 387 10.87 19.72 -0.38
C GLY A 387 11.45 19.92 -1.77
N GLU A 388 11.86 21.15 -2.12
CA GLU A 388 12.45 21.45 -3.42
C GLU A 388 13.85 20.83 -3.56
N GLU A 389 14.71 21.01 -2.56
CA GLU A 389 16.03 20.37 -2.48
C GLU A 389 15.92 18.85 -2.64
N PHE A 390 14.99 18.23 -1.91
CA PHE A 390 14.76 16.80 -1.98
C PHE A 390 14.25 16.34 -3.36
N SER A 391 13.39 17.14 -4.00
CA SER A 391 12.93 16.87 -5.38
C SER A 391 14.09 16.87 -6.37
N GLN A 392 15.09 17.75 -6.19
CA GLN A 392 16.29 17.79 -7.02
C GLN A 392 17.15 16.52 -6.86
N HIS A 393 17.30 16.01 -5.63
CA HIS A 393 17.95 14.72 -5.38
C HIS A 393 17.25 13.58 -6.12
N VAL A 394 15.91 13.52 -6.01
CA VAL A 394 15.08 12.53 -6.70
C VAL A 394 15.27 12.61 -8.22
N VAL A 395 15.17 13.80 -8.81
CA VAL A 395 15.35 14.02 -10.26
C VAL A 395 16.76 13.62 -10.71
N SER A 396 17.80 13.92 -9.92
CA SER A 396 19.17 13.52 -10.25
C SER A 396 19.31 12.00 -10.29
N ILE A 397 18.84 11.30 -9.26
CA ILE A 397 18.91 9.84 -9.18
C ILE A 397 18.14 9.21 -10.37
N LEU A 398 16.95 9.69 -10.67
CA LEU A 398 16.16 9.21 -11.81
C LEU A 398 16.89 9.44 -13.14
N SER A 399 17.48 10.63 -13.32
CA SER A 399 18.22 10.99 -14.53
C SER A 399 19.46 10.13 -14.75
N ASP A 400 20.16 9.76 -13.67
CA ASP A 400 21.41 9.00 -13.73
C ASP A 400 21.18 7.48 -13.90
N THR A 401 19.95 7.03 -13.68
CA THR A 401 19.58 5.60 -13.65
C THR A 401 18.62 5.21 -14.77
N VAL A 402 17.34 5.56 -14.65
CA VAL A 402 16.25 4.98 -15.46
C VAL A 402 15.57 5.96 -16.39
N LEU A 403 15.74 7.27 -16.19
CA LEU A 403 15.12 8.33 -17.00
C LEU A 403 16.19 9.27 -17.58
N PRO A 404 17.04 8.81 -18.54
CA PRO A 404 18.03 9.68 -19.15
C PRO A 404 17.37 10.94 -19.73
N ASP A 405 18.09 12.06 -19.61
CA ASP A 405 17.66 13.39 -20.06
C ASP A 405 16.41 13.93 -19.33
N LEU A 406 16.07 13.44 -18.13
CA LEU A 406 14.89 13.89 -17.41
C LEU A 406 14.87 15.42 -17.21
N LYS A 407 16.02 16.00 -16.81
CA LYS A 407 16.14 17.43 -16.53
C LYS A 407 15.86 18.34 -17.74
N SER A 408 16.03 17.84 -18.96
CA SER A 408 15.76 18.59 -20.19
C SER A 408 14.37 18.29 -20.78
N ASN A 409 13.63 17.35 -20.20
CA ASN A 409 12.34 16.84 -20.71
C ASN A 409 11.17 16.99 -19.73
N SER A 410 11.40 17.55 -18.55
CA SER A 410 10.43 17.83 -17.48
C SER A 410 9.66 19.13 -17.68
#